data_AF-P0DRB0-F1
#
_entry.id   AF-P0DRB0-F1
#
_cell.length_a   1.000
_cell.length_b   1.000
_cell.length_c   1.000
_cell.angle_alpha   90.00
_cell.angle_beta   90.00
_cell.angle_gamma   90.00
#
_symmetry.space_group_name_H-M   'P 1'
#
loop_
_entity.id
_entity.type
_entity.pdbx_description
1 polymer ?
#
loop_
_entity_poly.entity_id
_entity_poly.type
_entity_poly.pdbx_seq_one_letter_code
_entity_poly.pdbx_strand_id
1 'polypeptide(L)' 'KDGYPMNSEGCKISCVIGNTFCDTECKMLKASSGYCWTLGLACYCEGLPENVEVWDKATNKCG' A
#
# COMPACT_ATOMS: atom_id res chain seq x y z
N LYS A 1 -2.86 11.83 1.75
CA LYS A 1 -2.49 11.09 2.98
C LYS A 1 -1.50 9.96 2.71
N ASP A 2 -0.92 9.37 3.75
CA ASP A 2 0.08 8.30 3.64
C ASP A 2 -0.39 7.03 4.38
N GLY A 3 0.01 5.85 3.92
CA GLY A 3 -0.40 4.60 4.56
C GLY A 3 -0.20 3.34 3.72
N TYR A 4 -0.68 2.20 4.23
CA TYR A 4 -0.70 0.94 3.49
C TYR A 4 -2.00 0.85 2.69
N PRO A 5 -2.01 1.02 1.36
CA PRO A 5 -3.22 0.84 0.59
C PRO A 5 -3.68 -0.62 0.65
N MET A 6 -4.98 -0.82 0.42
CA MET A 6 -5.57 -2.14 0.34
C MET A 6 -5.88 -2.52 -1.11
N ASN A 7 -5.72 -3.80 -1.44
CA ASN A 7 -6.19 -4.37 -2.70
C ASN A 7 -7.73 -4.46 -2.71
N SER A 8 -8.31 -4.97 -3.79
CA SER A 8 -9.76 -5.15 -3.93
C SER A 8 -10.39 -6.10 -2.90
N GLU A 9 -9.59 -6.92 -2.22
CA GLU A 9 -10.04 -7.83 -1.16
C GLU A 9 -10.03 -7.17 0.23
N GLY A 10 -9.48 -5.95 0.35
CA GLY A 10 -9.29 -5.26 1.62
C GLY A 10 -8.02 -5.70 2.36
N CYS A 11 -7.08 -6.35 1.68
CA CYS A 11 -5.79 -6.75 2.23
C CYS A 11 -4.71 -5.73 1.88
N LYS A 12 -3.70 -5.56 2.74
CA LYS A 12 -2.50 -4.79 2.38
C LYS A 12 -1.85 -5.37 1.12
N ILE A 13 -1.33 -4.51 0.26
CA ILE A 13 -0.53 -4.93 -0.89
C ILE A 13 0.82 -5.45 -0.40
N SER A 14 1.12 -6.74 -0.63
CA SER A 14 2.38 -7.35 -0.19
C SER A 14 3.58 -6.91 -1.03
N CYS A 15 4.71 -6.60 -0.38
CA CYS A 15 5.96 -6.31 -1.06
C CYS A 15 6.66 -7.60 -1.50
N VAL A 16 6.44 -7.98 -2.75
CA VAL A 16 7.00 -9.21 -3.32
C VAL A 16 8.32 -9.00 -4.07
N ILE A 17 8.49 -7.85 -4.72
CA ILE A 17 9.62 -7.56 -5.64
C ILE A 17 10.31 -6.24 -5.25
N GLY A 18 10.29 -5.88 -3.97
CA GLY A 18 10.99 -4.72 -3.44
C GLY A 18 10.32 -3.38 -3.76
N ASN A 19 11.09 -2.29 -3.61
CA ASN A 19 10.58 -0.93 -3.69
C ASN A 19 9.97 -0.59 -5.05
N THR A 20 10.56 -1.04 -6.16
CA THR A 20 10.05 -0.74 -7.52
C THR A 20 8.62 -1.23 -7.71
N PHE A 21 8.30 -2.40 -7.16
CA PHE A 21 6.93 -2.93 -7.19
C PHE A 21 5.98 -2.04 -6.39
N CYS A 22 6.33 -1.74 -5.14
CA CYS A 22 5.50 -0.87 -4.31
C CYS A 22 5.33 0.54 -4.88
N ASP A 23 6.38 1.13 -5.44
CA ASP A 23 6.31 2.43 -6.10
C ASP A 23 5.35 2.41 -7.29
N THR A 24 5.37 1.34 -8.08
CA THR A 24 4.45 1.14 -9.21
C THR A 24 3.01 1.03 -8.73
N GLU A 25 2.74 0.17 -7.74
CA GLU A 25 1.41 -0.01 -7.15
C GLU A 25 0.87 1.30 -6.56
N CYS A 26 1.69 2.02 -5.77
CA CYS A 26 1.32 3.30 -5.20
C CYS A 26 1.03 4.36 -6.28
N LYS A 27 1.84 4.43 -7.34
CA LYS A 27 1.61 5.37 -8.45
C LYS A 27 0.37 5.03 -9.27
N MET A 28 0.01 3.75 -9.40
CA MET A 28 -1.28 3.35 -9.99
C MET A 28 -2.45 3.91 -9.19
N LEU A 29 -2.33 3.97 -7.86
CA LEU A 29 -3.27 4.61 -6.93
C LEU A 29 -3.13 6.13 -6.84
N LYS A 30 -2.34 6.75 -7.73
CA LYS A 30 -2.05 8.20 -7.76
C LYS A 30 -1.32 8.73 -6.53
N ALA A 31 -0.63 7.87 -5.78
CA ALA A 31 0.35 8.32 -4.79
C ALA A 31 1.58 8.94 -5.47
N SER A 32 2.36 9.69 -4.69
CA SER A 32 3.61 10.31 -5.14
C SER A 32 4.74 9.29 -5.22
N SER A 33 4.81 8.40 -4.23
CA SER A 33 5.85 7.38 -4.07
C SER A 33 5.31 6.16 -3.35
N GLY A 34 6.00 5.03 -3.54
CA GLY A 34 5.77 3.81 -2.80
C GLY A 34 7.06 3.07 -2.49
N TYR A 35 7.09 2.37 -1.37
CA TYR A 35 8.24 1.57 -0.97
C TYR A 35 7.81 0.43 -0.04
N CYS A 36 8.74 -0.47 0.28
CA CYS A 36 8.59 -1.41 1.37
C CYS A 36 9.87 -1.49 2.19
N TRP A 37 9.73 -1.48 3.51
CA TRP A 37 10.92 -1.55 4.38
C TRP A 37 11.63 -2.90 4.30
N THR A 38 10.86 -3.98 4.13
CA THR A 38 11.38 -5.35 4.05
C THR A 38 10.56 -6.15 3.04
N LEU A 39 11.23 -6.98 2.24
CA LEU A 39 10.56 -7.96 1.40
C LEU A 39 9.68 -8.88 2.24
N GLY A 40 8.45 -9.14 1.78
CA GLY A 40 7.45 -9.94 2.48
C GLY A 40 6.56 -9.15 3.46
N LEU A 41 6.83 -7.86 3.70
CA LEU A 41 5.89 -6.97 4.41
C LEU A 41 4.87 -6.37 3.42
N ALA A 42 4.22 -5.26 3.81
CA ALA A 42 3.32 -4.51 2.95
C ALA A 42 4.03 -3.33 2.28
N CYS A 43 3.51 -2.91 1.13
CA CYS A 43 3.83 -1.64 0.51
C CYS A 43 3.26 -0.48 1.32
N TYR A 44 4.06 0.55 1.50
CA TYR A 44 3.67 1.84 2.07
C TYR A 44 3.68 2.89 0.96
N CYS A 45 2.63 3.71 0.88
CA CYS A 45 2.50 4.77 -0.11
C CYS A 45 2.42 6.14 0.55
N GLU A 46 3.01 7.12 -0.11
CA GLU A 46 3.00 8.52 0.32
C GLU A 46 2.27 9.38 -0.73
N GLY A 47 1.49 10.35 -0.26
CA GLY A 47 0.73 11.26 -1.12
C GLY A 47 -0.47 10.60 -1.82
N LEU A 48 -1.08 9.58 -1.23
CA LEU A 48 -2.33 8.99 -1.72
C LEU A 48 -3.46 10.03 -1.70
N PRO A 49 -4.37 10.01 -2.70
CA PRO A 49 -5.62 10.74 -2.64
C PRO A 49 -6.49 10.36 -1.43
N GLU A 50 -7.32 11.30 -0.96
CA GLU A 50 -8.16 11.09 0.22
C GLU A 50 -9.19 9.95 0.05
N ASN A 51 -9.61 9.67 -1.20
CA ASN A 51 -10.55 8.62 -1.53
C ASN A 51 -9.94 7.20 -1.55
N VAL A 52 -8.61 7.06 -1.46
CA VAL A 52 -7.97 5.73 -1.37
C VAL A 52 -8.08 5.24 0.07
N GLU A 53 -8.61 4.05 0.26
CA GLU A 53 -8.63 3.41 1.58
C GLU A 53 -7.21 2.93 1.94
N VAL A 54 -6.77 3.30 3.13
CA VAL A 54 -5.53 2.83 3.74
C VAL A 54 -5.90 1.93 4.90
N TRP A 55 -5.12 0.88 5.08
CA TRP A 55 -5.33 -0.13 6.11
C TRP A 55 -5.41 0.53 7.49
N ASP A 56 -6.47 0.19 8.22
CA ASP A 56 -6.65 0.50 9.61
C ASP A 56 -6.80 -0.81 10.40
N LYS A 57 -6.29 -0.83 11.64
CA LYS A 57 -6.37 -2.01 12.50
C LYS A 57 -7.83 -2.44 12.75
N ALA A 58 -8.77 -1.49 12.79
CA ALA A 58 -10.19 -1.74 13.00
C ALA A 58 -10.88 -2.37 11.79
N THR A 59 -10.36 -2.19 10.58
CA THR A 59 -10.96 -2.69 9.33
C THR A 59 -10.17 -3.84 8.71
N ASN A 60 -9.24 -4.44 9.46
CA ASN A 60 -8.37 -5.48 8.95
C ASN A 60 -9.17 -6.74 8.56
N LYS A 61 -9.13 -7.11 7.28
CA LYS A 61 -9.77 -8.33 6.75
C LYS A 61 -8.79 -9.48 6.53
N CYS A 62 -7.48 -9.25 6.66
CA CYS A 62 -6.45 -10.18 6.20
C CYS A 62 -5.37 -10.40 7.26
N GLY A 63 -4.87 -11.64 7.36
CA GLY A 63 -3.87 -12.08 8.34
C GLY A 63 -2.44 -11.78 7.93
#